data_AF-A0A1I1GRP5-F1
#
_entry.id   AF-A0A1I1GRP5-F1
#
_cell.length_a   1.000
_cell.length_b   1.000
_cell.length_c   1.000
_cell.angle_alpha   90.00
_cell.angle_beta   90.00
_cell.angle_gamma   90.00
#
_symmetry.space_group_name_H-M   'P 1'
#
loop_
_entity.id
_entity.type
_entity.pdbx_description
1 polymer ?
#
loop_
_entity_poly.entity_id
_entity_poly.type
_entity_poly.pdbx_seq_one_letter_code
_entity_poly.pdbx_strand_id
1 'polypeptide(L)' 'MDIRKTFKKWAAYQQTVRELAALDNRQLNDLGISRTDINRIARDHAAGL' A
#
# COMPACT_ATOMS: atom_id res chain seq x y z
N MET A 1 -21.16 -3.16 -9.45
CA MET A 1 -19.88 -2.63 -8.92
C MET A 1 -20.14 -1.25 -8.36
N ASP A 2 -19.95 -1.04 -7.06
CA ASP A 2 -20.08 0.31 -6.47
C ASP A 2 -18.84 1.14 -6.81
N ILE A 3 -18.98 2.16 -7.65
CA ILE A 3 -17.90 3.11 -7.98
C ILE A 3 -17.27 3.70 -6.72
N ARG A 4 -18.07 3.95 -5.68
CA ARG A 4 -17.62 4.45 -4.37
C ARG A 4 -16.66 3.47 -3.69
N LYS A 5 -16.94 2.16 -3.75
CA LYS A 5 -16.06 1.12 -3.20
C LYS A 5 -14.77 1.01 -4.01
N THR A 6 -14.86 1.02 -5.34
CA THR A 6 -13.68 0.99 -6.21
C THR A 6 -12.77 2.19 -5.96
N PHE A 7 -13.34 3.39 -5.85
CA PHE A 7 -12.58 4.60 -5.53
C PHE A 7 -11.93 4.53 -4.15
N LYS A 8 -12.65 4.06 -3.13
CA LYS A 8 -12.09 3.87 -1.78
C LYS A 8 -10.88 2.92 -1.79
N LYS A 9 -11.00 1.77 -2.46
CA LYS A 9 -9.89 0.81 -2.60
C LYS A 9 -8.69 1.42 -3.33
N TRP A 10 -8.94 2.16 -4.41
CA TRP A 10 -7.88 2.84 -5.16
C TRP A 10 -7.17 3.92 -4.32
N ALA A 11 -7.93 4.74 -3.60
CA ALA A 11 -7.38 5.78 -2.74
C ALA A 11 -6.49 5.19 -1.63
N ALA A 12 -6.96 4.11 -0.99
CA ALA A 12 -6.19 3.41 0.03
C ALA A 12 -4.90 2.79 -0.53
N TYR A 13 -4.97 2.14 -1.70
CA TYR A 13 -3.78 1.62 -2.37
C TYR A 13 -2.74 2.72 -2.60
N GLN A 14 -3.16 3.85 -3.19
CA GLN A 14 -2.26 4.96 -3.49
C GLN A 14 -1.66 5.57 -2.21
N GLN A 15 -2.46 5.67 -1.15
CA GLN A 15 -1.98 6.13 0.16
C GLN A 15 -0.89 5.20 0.70
N THR A 16 -1.15 3.89 0.77
CA THR A 16 -0.17 2.91 1.29
C THR A 16 1.11 2.88 0.47
N VAL A 17 1.02 2.93 -0.87
CA VAL A 17 2.21 3.00 -1.73
C VAL A 17 3.01 4.27 -1.42
N ARG A 18 2.36 5.42 -1.30
CA ARG A 18 3.04 6.69 -1.03
C ARG A 18 3.73 6.71 0.34
N GLU A 19 3.06 6.19 1.37
CA GLU A 19 3.60 6.10 2.72
C GLU A 19 4.80 5.16 2.78
N LEU A 20 4.69 3.95 2.24
CA LEU A 20 5.79 2.99 2.24
C LEU A 20 6.94 3.41 1.30
N ALA A 21 6.66 4.04 0.17
CA ALA A 21 7.69 4.52 -0.75
C ALA A 21 8.45 5.74 -0.22
N ALA A 22 7.86 6.49 0.71
CA ALA A 22 8.52 7.60 1.40
C ALA A 22 9.53 7.10 2.46
N LEU A 23 9.43 5.84 2.89
CA LEU A 23 10.41 5.23 3.79
C LEU A 23 11.71 4.89 3.06
N ASP A 24 12.83 5.05 3.75
CA ASP A 24 14.12 4.61 3.25
C ASP A 24 14.27 3.07 3.34
N ASN A 25 15.30 2.52 2.68
CA ASN A 25 15.52 1.06 2.69
C ASN A 25 15.78 0.49 4.08
N ARG A 26 16.34 1.28 5.01
CA ARG A 26 16.61 0.84 6.38
C ARG A 26 15.32 0.78 7.19
N GLN A 27 14.49 1.80 7.13
CA GLN A 27 13.16 1.83 7.74
C GLN A 27 12.29 0.70 7.21
N LEU A 28 12.32 0.44 5.90
CA LEU A 28 11.64 -0.71 5.31
C LEU A 28 12.19 -2.03 5.85
N ASN A 29 13.51 -2.19 5.91
CA ASN A 29 14.14 -3.40 6.48
C ASN A 29 13.84 -3.59 7.97
N ASP A 30 13.78 -2.51 8.76
CA ASP A 30 13.44 -2.56 10.18
C ASP A 30 11.98 -3.04 10.40
N LEU A 31 11.11 -2.77 9.42
CA LEU A 31 9.75 -3.31 9.37
C LEU A 31 9.67 -4.72 8.77
N GLY A 32 10.79 -5.27 8.28
CA GLY A 32 10.82 -6.54 7.55
C GLY A 32 10.17 -6.48 6.16
N ILE A 33 10.11 -5.31 5.55
CA ILE A 33 9.47 -5.05 4.26
C ILE A 33 10.53 -4.78 3.20
N SER A 34 10.44 -5.44 2.03
CA SER A 34 11.22 -5.04 0.86
C SER A 34 10.49 -3.97 0.04
N ARG A 35 11.23 -3.14 -0.71
CA ARG A 35 10.62 -2.22 -1.71
C ARG A 35 9.72 -2.96 -2.71
N THR A 36 10.05 -4.21 -3.01
CA THR A 36 9.25 -5.06 -3.92
C THR A 36 7.90 -5.47 -3.31
N ASP A 37 7.81 -5.55 -1.99
CA ASP A 37 6.58 -5.90 -1.26
C ASP A 37 5.58 -4.77 -1.20
N ILE A 38 5.99 -3.50 -1.36
CA ILE A 38 5.13 -2.32 -1.23
C ILE A 38 3.86 -2.45 -2.06
N ASN A 39 3.99 -2.83 -3.34
CA ASN A 39 2.84 -2.99 -4.25
C ASN A 39 1.93 -4.16 -3.84
N ARG A 40 2.49 -5.22 -3.25
CA ARG A 40 1.73 -6.37 -2.77
C ARG A 40 0.96 -6.00 -1.51
N ILE A 41 1.62 -5.39 -0.54
CA ILE A 41 1.04 -4.93 0.74
C ILE A 41 -0.07 -3.91 0.49
N ALA A 42 0.18 -2.91 -0.36
CA ALA A 42 -0.83 -1.92 -0.70
C ALA A 42 -2.08 -2.54 -1.35
N ARG A 43 -1.90 -3.55 -2.20
CA ARG A 43 -3.01 -4.28 -2.85
C ARG A 43 -3.79 -5.12 -1.84
N ASP A 44 -3.10 -5.79 -0.93
CA ASP A 44 -3.73 -6.59 0.13
C ASP A 44 -4.53 -5.71 1.10
N HIS A 45 -3.94 -4.59 1.53
CA HIS A 45 -4.61 -3.59 2.36
C HIS A 45 -5.88 -3.04 1.68
N ALA A 46 -5.79 -2.68 0.39
CA ALA A 46 -6.94 -2.22 -0.38
C ALA A 46 -8.00 -3.31 -0.63
N ALA A 47 -7.60 -4.58 -0.69
CA ALA A 47 -8.53 -5.70 -0.86
C ALA A 47 -9.44 -5.88 0.37
N GLY A 48 -8.92 -5.62 1.58
CA GLY A 48 -9.65 -5.71 2.84
C GLY A 48 -10.67 -4.60 3.13
N LEU A 49 -10.72 -3.53 2.32
CA LEU A 49 -11.62 -2.37 2.50
C LEU A 49 -13.00 -2.47 1.86
#